data_AF-A0A8J3IZ83-F1
#
_entry.id   AF-A0A8J3IZ83-F1
#
_cell.length_a   1.000
_cell.length_b   1.000
_cell.length_c   1.000
_cell.angle_alpha   90.00
_cell.angle_beta   90.00
_cell.angle_gamma   90.00
#
_symmetry.space_group_name_H-M   'P 1'
#
loop_
_entity.id
_entity.type
_entity.pdbx_description
1 polymer ?
#
loop_
_entity_poly.entity_id
_entity_poly.type
_entity_poly.pdbx_seq_one_letter_code
_entity_poly.pdbx_strand_id
1 'polypeptide(L)'
;MKATQILAGRRESALLAFPSVRRMADILAKRCREPSWVRTSVASLDRFRATTGYADLELLLERARADPPVAEQSLLSFASAFADQTADQVSALAMGAKIWFRLNGVHVTWRPLSGRATSSTLSSRNPQSCDHLILLALIGSGLHVAELLRLSKGDVGSLDAEGQLIQDMEADPLAVRYTPRRGKPRERITFLTYATRCALLAANPPAATAALTAPLIASGTGVRVNSSSVRRARERSQALIRIGSDVNVTLCRTTGDFFREWGLPGSRFTGPEDLNLEDYI
;
A
#
# COMPACT_ATOMS: atom_id res chain seq x y z
N MET A 1 2.72 -18.86 1.63
CA MET A 1 1.33 -18.99 1.14
C MET A 1 1.34 -18.67 -0.35
N LYS A 2 0.64 -19.43 -1.20
CA LYS A 2 0.60 -19.14 -2.66
C LYS A 2 -0.34 -17.95 -2.94
N ALA A 3 -0.12 -17.22 -4.04
CA ALA A 3 -0.97 -16.08 -4.40
C ALA A 3 -2.46 -16.44 -4.51
N THR A 4 -2.77 -17.62 -5.06
CA THR A 4 -4.13 -18.16 -5.17
C THR A 4 -4.82 -18.31 -3.82
N GLN A 5 -4.09 -18.77 -2.79
CA GLN A 5 -4.62 -18.89 -1.43
C GLN A 5 -4.82 -17.52 -0.79
N ILE A 6 -3.92 -16.56 -1.04
CA ILE A 6 -4.01 -15.20 -0.48
C ILE A 6 -5.27 -14.46 -0.98
N LEU A 7 -5.67 -14.71 -2.22
CA LEU A 7 -6.80 -14.08 -2.91
C LEU A 7 -8.07 -14.94 -2.94
N ALA A 8 -8.10 -16.10 -2.29
CA ALA A 8 -9.28 -16.96 -2.26
C ALA A 8 -10.52 -16.21 -1.73
N GLY A 9 -11.66 -16.39 -2.41
CA GLY A 9 -12.92 -15.74 -2.08
C GLY A 9 -13.00 -14.25 -2.46
N ARG A 10 -11.98 -13.69 -3.13
CA ARG A 10 -11.98 -12.30 -3.58
C ARG A 10 -12.24 -12.21 -5.08
N ARG A 11 -12.97 -11.18 -5.51
CA ARG A 11 -13.20 -10.88 -6.93
C ARG A 11 -11.89 -10.74 -7.70
N GLU A 12 -10.87 -10.14 -7.08
CA GLU A 12 -9.59 -9.88 -7.72
C GLU A 12 -8.79 -11.16 -8.04
N SER A 13 -9.20 -12.32 -7.51
CA SER A 13 -8.58 -13.61 -7.86
C SER A 13 -8.68 -13.94 -9.35
N ALA A 14 -9.70 -13.42 -10.05
CA ALA A 14 -9.86 -13.58 -11.49
C ALA A 14 -8.68 -12.99 -12.28
N LEU A 15 -8.03 -11.94 -11.78
CA LEU A 15 -6.88 -11.33 -12.45
C LEU A 15 -5.65 -12.24 -12.47
N LEU A 16 -5.60 -13.29 -11.64
CA LEU A 16 -4.51 -14.28 -11.71
C LEU A 16 -4.55 -15.14 -12.98
N ALA A 17 -5.57 -15.00 -13.82
CA ALA A 17 -5.60 -15.55 -15.18
C ALA A 17 -4.54 -14.89 -16.08
N PHE A 18 -4.22 -13.60 -15.85
CA PHE A 18 -3.15 -12.89 -16.54
C PHE A 18 -1.78 -13.35 -16.00
N PRO A 19 -0.89 -13.93 -16.84
CA PRO A 19 0.43 -14.40 -16.39
C PRO A 19 1.28 -13.32 -15.71
N SER A 20 1.24 -12.09 -16.20
CA SER A 20 1.99 -10.95 -15.62
C SER A 20 1.50 -10.58 -14.21
N VAL A 21 0.19 -10.68 -13.95
CA VAL A 21 -0.40 -10.42 -12.64
C VAL A 21 -0.06 -11.54 -11.67
N ARG A 22 -0.16 -12.80 -12.12
CA ARG A 22 0.26 -13.97 -11.33
C ARG A 22 1.72 -13.85 -10.93
N ARG A 23 2.59 -13.48 -11.86
CA ARG A 23 4.02 -13.27 -11.61
C ARG A 23 4.25 -12.21 -10.52
N MET A 24 3.61 -11.05 -10.62
CA MET A 24 3.67 -10.02 -9.56
C MET A 24 3.21 -10.59 -8.21
N ALA A 25 2.04 -11.25 -8.18
CA ALA A 25 1.46 -11.77 -6.96
C ALA A 25 2.33 -12.84 -6.29
N ASP A 26 2.96 -13.73 -7.07
CA ASP A 26 3.85 -14.77 -6.57
C ASP A 26 5.17 -14.20 -6.04
N ILE A 27 5.75 -13.18 -6.70
CA ILE A 27 6.91 -12.46 -6.18
C ILE A 27 6.57 -11.80 -4.84
N LEU A 28 5.47 -11.05 -4.77
CA LEU A 28 5.03 -10.41 -3.54
C LEU A 28 4.74 -11.45 -2.44
N ALA A 29 4.06 -12.56 -2.75
CA ALA A 29 3.80 -13.64 -1.80
C ALA A 29 5.09 -14.30 -1.25
N LYS A 30 6.16 -14.31 -2.05
CA LYS A 30 7.47 -14.85 -1.67
C LYS A 30 8.31 -13.86 -0.87
N ARG A 31 8.27 -12.58 -1.25
CA ARG A 31 9.13 -11.49 -0.71
C ARG A 31 8.52 -10.77 0.48
N CYS A 32 7.21 -10.63 0.53
CA CYS A 32 6.51 -9.95 1.62
C CYS A 32 6.10 -10.94 2.73
N ARG A 33 6.18 -10.48 3.99
CA ARG A 33 5.63 -11.23 5.13
C ARG A 33 4.11 -11.18 5.14
N GLU A 34 3.55 -9.97 4.97
CA GLU A 34 2.12 -9.72 5.10
C GLU A 34 1.38 -10.04 3.80
N PRO A 35 0.34 -10.90 3.82
CA PRO A 35 -0.49 -11.20 2.64
C PRO A 35 -1.27 -9.99 2.11
N SER A 36 -1.43 -8.95 2.92
CA SER A 36 -2.11 -7.71 2.53
C SER A 36 -1.46 -7.05 1.32
N TRP A 37 -0.14 -7.18 1.13
CA TRP A 37 0.53 -6.59 -0.03
C TRP A 37 0.06 -7.18 -1.36
N VAL A 38 -0.11 -8.50 -1.45
CA VAL A 38 -0.69 -9.13 -2.64
C VAL A 38 -2.12 -8.63 -2.86
N ARG A 39 -2.94 -8.60 -1.79
CA ARG A 39 -4.34 -8.17 -1.85
C ARG A 39 -4.47 -6.72 -2.34
N THR A 40 -3.71 -5.81 -1.76
CA THR A 40 -3.75 -4.38 -2.08
C THR A 40 -3.18 -4.12 -3.47
N SER A 41 -2.04 -4.74 -3.84
CA SER A 41 -1.44 -4.54 -5.16
C SER A 41 -2.33 -5.06 -6.28
N VAL A 42 -2.96 -6.24 -6.14
CA VAL A 42 -3.85 -6.76 -7.18
C VAL A 42 -5.16 -5.96 -7.26
N ALA A 43 -5.72 -5.52 -6.13
CA ALA A 43 -6.91 -4.65 -6.14
C ALA A 43 -6.63 -3.26 -6.73
N SER A 44 -5.47 -2.68 -6.44
CA SER A 44 -5.00 -1.44 -7.07
C SER A 44 -4.82 -1.61 -8.58
N LEU A 45 -4.29 -2.75 -9.02
CA LEU A 45 -4.15 -3.06 -10.45
C LEU A 45 -5.51 -3.26 -11.15
N ASP A 46 -6.48 -3.94 -10.54
CA ASP A 46 -7.82 -4.06 -11.13
C ASP A 46 -8.50 -2.69 -11.27
N ARG A 47 -8.31 -1.80 -10.28
CA ARG A 47 -8.79 -0.42 -10.40
C ARG A 47 -8.10 0.32 -11.54
N PHE A 48 -6.77 0.21 -11.65
CA PHE A 48 -6.04 0.79 -12.78
C PHE A 48 -6.60 0.32 -14.12
N ARG A 49 -6.82 -0.99 -14.26
CA ARG A 49 -7.42 -1.62 -15.44
C ARG A 49 -8.79 -1.05 -15.77
N ALA A 50 -9.67 -0.93 -14.76
CA ALA A 50 -11.02 -0.42 -14.93
C ALA A 50 -11.05 1.08 -15.27
N THR A 51 -10.19 1.89 -14.65
CA THR A 51 -10.15 3.34 -14.85
C THR A 51 -9.54 3.74 -16.20
N THR A 52 -8.50 3.04 -16.64
CA THR A 52 -7.80 3.37 -17.90
C THR A 52 -8.41 2.70 -19.13
N GLY A 53 -9.31 1.73 -18.95
CA GLY A 53 -9.93 0.98 -20.05
C GLY A 53 -9.04 -0.11 -20.66
N TYR A 54 -7.83 -0.36 -20.14
CA TYR A 54 -6.96 -1.43 -20.62
C TYR A 54 -7.43 -2.81 -20.17
N ALA A 55 -8.48 -3.35 -20.79
CA ALA A 55 -9.04 -4.65 -20.42
C ALA A 55 -8.02 -5.81 -20.51
N ASP A 56 -7.14 -5.75 -21.51
CA ASP A 56 -6.04 -6.71 -21.72
C ASP A 56 -4.72 -6.15 -21.15
N LEU A 57 -4.35 -6.67 -19.99
CA LEU A 57 -3.11 -6.29 -19.31
C LEU A 57 -1.86 -6.84 -19.98
N GLU A 58 -1.92 -7.99 -20.67
CA GLU A 58 -0.75 -8.55 -21.35
C GLU A 58 -0.40 -7.73 -22.59
N LEU A 59 -1.41 -7.32 -23.37
CA LEU A 59 -1.20 -6.44 -24.52
C LEU A 59 -0.62 -5.07 -24.09
N LEU A 60 -1.10 -4.50 -22.98
CA LEU A 60 -0.53 -3.26 -22.44
C LEU A 60 0.94 -3.46 -22.04
N LEU A 61 1.27 -4.59 -21.42
CA LEU A 61 2.62 -4.90 -20.99
C LEU A 61 3.57 -5.11 -22.17
N GLU A 62 3.13 -5.80 -23.22
CA GLU A 62 3.89 -5.96 -24.47
C GLU A 62 4.20 -4.61 -25.10
N ARG A 63 3.20 -3.74 -25.23
CA ARG A 63 3.39 -2.37 -25.75
C ARG A 63 4.37 -1.57 -24.89
N ALA A 64 4.23 -1.64 -23.57
CA ALA A 64 5.11 -0.95 -22.63
C ALA A 64 6.56 -1.45 -22.65
N ARG A 65 6.78 -2.73 -22.99
CA ARG A 65 8.14 -3.28 -23.18
C ARG A 65 8.77 -2.79 -24.49
N ALA A 66 7.96 -2.67 -25.54
CA ALA A 66 8.41 -2.15 -26.82
C ALA A 66 8.66 -0.63 -26.79
N ASP A 67 7.82 0.10 -26.04
CA ASP A 67 7.84 1.56 -25.92
C ASP A 67 7.60 1.99 -24.46
N PRO A 68 8.67 2.20 -23.66
CA PRO A 68 8.57 2.55 -22.24
C PRO A 68 7.65 3.75 -21.91
N PRO A 69 7.62 4.84 -22.72
CA PRO A 69 6.62 5.90 -22.59
C PRO A 69 5.16 5.46 -22.45
N VAL A 70 4.74 4.33 -23.03
CA VAL A 70 3.36 3.83 -22.92
C VAL A 70 2.97 3.57 -21.46
N ALA A 71 3.88 3.03 -20.66
CA ALA A 71 3.62 2.76 -19.26
C ALA A 71 3.45 4.05 -18.46
N GLU A 72 4.29 5.05 -18.72
CA GLU A 72 4.22 6.37 -18.09
C GLU A 72 2.92 7.08 -18.43
N GLN A 73 2.57 7.13 -19.71
CA GLN A 73 1.33 7.76 -20.18
C GLN A 73 0.10 7.07 -19.57
N SER A 74 0.13 5.75 -19.43
CA SER A 74 -0.97 5.00 -18.81
C SER A 74 -1.10 5.31 -17.31
N LEU A 75 0.03 5.45 -16.58
CA LEU A 75 0.03 5.86 -15.18
C LEU A 75 -0.41 7.32 -15.01
N LEU A 76 -0.01 8.21 -15.90
CA LEU A 76 -0.43 9.61 -15.90
C LEU A 76 -1.93 9.75 -16.22
N SER A 77 -2.44 8.99 -17.18
CA SER A 77 -3.87 8.92 -17.50
C SER A 77 -4.68 8.37 -16.32
N PHE A 78 -4.14 7.39 -15.59
CA PHE A 78 -4.75 6.92 -14.36
C PHE A 78 -4.79 8.02 -13.29
N ALA A 79 -3.68 8.73 -13.07
CA ALA A 79 -3.61 9.80 -12.08
C ALA A 79 -4.55 10.98 -12.41
N SER A 80 -4.70 11.34 -13.69
CA SER A 80 -5.58 12.43 -14.11
C SER A 80 -7.06 12.14 -13.82
N ALA A 81 -7.49 10.88 -13.88
CA ALA A 81 -8.83 10.46 -13.45
C ALA A 81 -9.09 10.66 -11.94
N PHE A 82 -8.05 10.92 -11.15
CA PHE A 82 -8.12 11.18 -9.71
C PHE A 82 -7.52 12.54 -9.33
N ALA A 83 -7.57 13.53 -10.22
CA ALA A 83 -6.95 14.85 -9.99
C ALA A 83 -7.39 15.55 -8.70
N ASP A 84 -8.63 15.33 -8.24
CA ASP A 84 -9.17 15.90 -6.99
C ASP A 84 -8.67 15.18 -5.72
N GLN A 85 -8.12 13.98 -5.87
CA GLN A 85 -7.57 13.19 -4.77
C GLN A 85 -6.20 13.71 -4.35
N THR A 86 -5.85 13.46 -3.11
CA THR A 86 -4.54 13.83 -2.56
C THR A 86 -3.42 12.99 -3.17
N ALA A 87 -2.18 13.50 -3.17
CA ALA A 87 -1.02 12.72 -3.61
C ALA A 87 -0.85 11.38 -2.85
N ASP A 88 -1.20 11.33 -1.56
CA ASP A 88 -1.19 10.09 -0.77
C ASP A 88 -2.22 9.07 -1.28
N GLN A 89 -3.43 9.54 -1.60
CA GLN A 89 -4.47 8.70 -2.18
C GLN A 89 -4.08 8.19 -3.58
N VAL A 90 -3.57 9.07 -4.45
CA VAL A 90 -3.14 8.67 -5.80
C VAL A 90 -1.98 7.67 -5.72
N SER A 91 -0.98 7.89 -4.85
CA SER A 91 0.13 6.95 -4.64
C SER A 91 -0.38 5.58 -4.18
N ALA A 92 -1.26 5.53 -3.19
CA ALA A 92 -1.84 4.28 -2.70
C ALA A 92 -2.64 3.54 -3.78
N LEU A 93 -3.40 4.26 -4.60
CA LEU A 93 -4.22 3.69 -5.68
C LEU A 93 -3.40 3.24 -6.88
N ALA A 94 -2.24 3.86 -7.17
CA ALA A 94 -1.38 3.52 -8.30
C ALA A 94 -0.31 2.47 -7.96
N MET A 95 -0.09 2.17 -6.67
CA MET A 95 0.96 1.28 -6.19
C MET A 95 0.99 -0.07 -6.92
N GLY A 96 -0.16 -0.70 -7.12
CA GLY A 96 -0.28 -1.99 -7.80
C GLY A 96 0.20 -1.95 -9.25
N ALA A 97 -0.21 -0.93 -10.00
CA ALA A 97 0.19 -0.73 -11.39
C ALA A 97 1.70 -0.50 -11.55
N LYS A 98 2.28 0.34 -10.69
CA LYS A 98 3.73 0.59 -10.67
C LYS A 98 4.51 -0.69 -10.39
N ILE A 99 4.15 -1.42 -9.33
CA ILE A 99 4.79 -2.70 -8.98
C ILE A 99 4.64 -3.70 -10.13
N TRP A 100 3.45 -3.79 -10.71
CA TRP A 100 3.19 -4.71 -11.82
C TRP A 100 4.09 -4.44 -13.03
N PHE A 101 4.19 -3.19 -13.49
CA PHE A 101 5.08 -2.83 -14.61
C PHE A 101 6.53 -3.22 -14.32
N ARG A 102 7.04 -2.80 -13.17
CA ARG A 102 8.46 -2.99 -12.84
C ARG A 102 8.83 -4.43 -12.61
N LEU A 103 8.02 -5.18 -11.88
CA LEU A 103 8.26 -6.61 -11.73
C LEU A 103 8.27 -7.25 -13.11
N ASN A 104 7.38 -6.88 -14.03
CA ASN A 104 7.35 -7.44 -15.37
C ASN A 104 8.37 -6.84 -16.36
N GLY A 105 9.41 -6.16 -15.86
CA GLY A 105 10.56 -5.71 -16.66
C GLY A 105 10.36 -4.40 -17.41
N VAL A 106 9.25 -3.69 -17.17
CA VAL A 106 9.02 -2.36 -17.75
C VAL A 106 9.63 -1.29 -16.86
N HIS A 107 10.43 -0.41 -17.46
CA HIS A 107 10.99 0.73 -16.76
C HIS A 107 9.93 1.83 -16.63
N VAL A 108 9.39 2.01 -15.43
CA VAL A 108 8.59 3.19 -15.06
C VAL A 108 9.36 4.07 -14.09
N THR A 109 9.12 5.36 -14.18
CA THR A 109 9.64 6.42 -13.33
C THR A 109 9.01 6.20 -11.98
N TRP A 110 9.78 5.62 -11.08
CA TRP A 110 9.34 5.20 -9.75
C TRP A 110 9.24 6.43 -8.81
N ARG A 111 8.47 7.43 -9.23
CA ARG A 111 8.30 8.74 -8.61
C ARG A 111 6.81 9.01 -8.36
N PRO A 112 6.46 9.85 -7.38
CA PRO A 112 5.07 10.17 -7.11
C PRO A 112 4.34 10.66 -8.36
N LEU A 113 3.12 10.17 -8.56
CA LEU A 113 2.23 10.73 -9.56
C LEU A 113 1.61 12.03 -9.02
N SER A 114 1.23 12.93 -9.92
CA SER A 114 0.57 14.18 -9.56
C SER A 114 -0.74 13.91 -8.82
N GLY A 115 -1.01 14.71 -7.79
CA GLY A 115 -2.25 14.73 -7.05
C GLY A 115 -2.40 16.07 -6.34
N ARG A 116 -3.58 16.34 -5.78
CA ARG A 116 -3.83 17.58 -5.04
C ARG A 116 -2.87 17.70 -3.85
N ALA A 117 -2.24 18.86 -3.71
CA ALA A 117 -1.39 19.15 -2.57
C ALA A 117 -2.22 19.03 -1.28
N THR A 118 -1.75 18.21 -0.34
CA THR A 118 -2.35 18.14 0.98
C THR A 118 -1.89 19.30 1.83
N SER A 119 -2.82 20.16 2.24
CA SER A 119 -2.60 21.00 3.40
C SER A 119 -2.56 20.09 4.62
N SER A 120 -1.40 19.95 5.26
CA SER A 120 -1.21 19.07 6.42
C SER A 120 -2.08 19.53 7.59
N THR A 121 -3.28 18.98 7.74
CA THR A 121 -4.19 19.29 8.85
C THR A 121 -3.89 18.52 10.13
N LEU A 122 -3.05 17.47 10.06
CA LEU A 122 -2.46 16.87 11.26
C LEU A 122 -1.30 17.77 11.73
N SER A 123 -1.70 18.85 12.40
CA SER A 123 -0.84 19.73 13.18
C SER A 123 -0.19 18.93 14.32
N SER A 124 0.83 18.14 13.99
CA SER A 124 1.78 17.67 14.99
C SER A 124 2.75 18.82 15.21
N ARG A 125 2.93 19.22 16.47
CA ARG A 125 3.79 20.34 16.88
C ARG A 125 5.26 20.22 16.44
N ASN A 126 5.66 19.13 15.77
CA ASN A 126 6.89 19.05 15.00
C ASN A 126 6.83 17.85 14.04
N PRO A 127 6.44 18.00 12.76
CA PRO A 127 6.37 16.90 11.79
C PRO A 127 7.73 16.21 11.52
N GLN A 128 8.82 16.80 12.01
CA GLN A 128 10.17 16.26 11.96
C GLN A 128 10.55 15.44 13.20
N SER A 129 9.66 15.29 14.19
CA SER A 129 9.96 14.52 15.39
C SER A 129 10.04 13.02 15.10
N CYS A 130 11.05 12.35 15.64
CA CYS A 130 11.28 10.93 15.38
C CYS A 130 10.10 10.05 15.80
N ASP A 131 9.33 10.43 16.83
CA ASP A 131 8.15 9.68 17.27
C ASP A 131 7.01 9.73 16.25
N HIS A 132 6.82 10.86 15.56
CA HIS A 132 5.84 10.95 14.47
C HIS A 132 6.23 10.05 13.30
N LEU A 133 7.50 10.08 12.91
CA LEU A 133 8.02 9.24 11.83
C LEU A 133 7.93 7.75 12.18
N ILE A 134 8.28 7.38 13.42
CA ILE A 134 8.12 5.99 13.90
C ILE A 134 6.65 5.57 13.86
N LEU A 135 5.74 6.44 14.30
CA LEU A 135 4.31 6.13 14.27
C LEU A 135 3.82 5.91 12.83
N LEU A 136 4.15 6.81 11.90
CA LEU A 136 3.80 6.67 10.49
C LEU A 136 4.37 5.39 9.88
N ALA A 137 5.66 5.13 10.12
CA ALA A 137 6.32 3.95 9.57
C ALA A 137 5.76 2.63 10.15
N LEU A 138 5.25 2.61 11.38
CA LEU A 138 4.56 1.43 11.91
C LEU A 138 3.19 1.21 11.26
N ILE A 139 2.53 2.30 10.85
CA ILE A 139 1.23 2.24 10.19
C ILE A 139 1.43 1.86 8.72
N GLY A 140 0.93 0.69 8.34
CA GLY A 140 0.91 0.24 6.94
C GLY A 140 2.15 -0.52 6.47
N SER A 141 3.33 -0.38 7.09
CA SER A 141 4.49 -1.20 6.72
C SER A 141 4.45 -2.63 7.23
N GLY A 142 3.66 -2.89 8.28
CA GLY A 142 3.64 -4.17 8.97
C GLY A 142 4.94 -4.49 9.72
N LEU A 143 5.91 -3.57 9.82
CA LEU A 143 7.17 -3.79 10.54
C LEU A 143 6.95 -3.79 12.05
N HIS A 144 7.72 -4.61 12.75
CA HIS A 144 7.90 -4.42 14.19
C HIS A 144 8.84 -3.24 14.45
N VAL A 145 8.64 -2.53 15.57
CA VAL A 145 9.50 -1.42 16.01
C VAL A 145 11.00 -1.78 15.96
N ALA A 146 11.37 -2.97 16.42
CA ALA A 146 12.78 -3.41 16.41
C ALA A 146 13.32 -3.69 15.00
N GLU A 147 12.46 -4.04 14.03
CA GLU A 147 12.83 -4.21 12.63
C GLU A 147 13.04 -2.82 12.00
N LEU A 148 12.10 -1.89 12.23
CA LEU A 148 12.16 -0.51 11.76
C LEU A 148 13.42 0.23 12.24
N LEU A 149 13.75 0.15 13.53
CA LEU A 149 14.90 0.85 14.12
C LEU A 149 16.27 0.29 13.70
N ARG A 150 16.31 -0.84 13.00
CA ARG A 150 17.54 -1.44 12.44
C ARG A 150 17.78 -1.05 11.00
N LEU A 151 16.80 -0.44 10.33
CA LEU A 151 16.92 -0.08 8.93
C LEU A 151 17.96 1.02 8.74
N SER A 152 18.70 0.91 7.65
CA SER A 152 19.62 1.92 7.16
C SER A 152 19.04 2.63 5.94
N LYS A 153 19.64 3.76 5.55
CA LYS A 153 19.26 4.47 4.31
C LYS A 153 19.43 3.60 3.06
N GLY A 154 20.39 2.68 3.07
CA GLY A 154 20.61 1.72 1.99
C GLY A 154 19.59 0.59 1.91
N ASP A 155 18.62 0.54 2.82
CA ASP A 155 17.55 -0.47 2.85
C ASP A 155 16.23 0.01 2.27
N VAL A 156 16.18 1.23 1.71
CA VAL A 156 14.99 1.77 1.06
C VAL A 156 15.23 2.11 -0.41
N GLY A 157 14.18 1.98 -1.22
CA GLY A 157 14.36 2.01 -2.67
C GLY A 157 13.14 1.71 -3.51
N SER A 158 13.42 1.54 -4.81
CA SER A 158 12.51 0.92 -5.78
C SER A 158 12.79 -0.58 -5.88
N LEU A 159 12.06 -1.28 -6.75
CA LEU A 159 12.28 -2.71 -7.01
C LEU A 159 12.85 -2.93 -8.41
N ASP A 160 13.58 -4.03 -8.61
CA ASP A 160 13.88 -4.57 -9.94
C ASP A 160 12.81 -5.57 -10.41
N ALA A 161 13.03 -6.24 -11.55
CA ALA A 161 12.08 -7.21 -12.11
C ALA A 161 11.90 -8.47 -11.24
N GLU A 162 12.90 -8.79 -10.41
CA GLU A 162 12.95 -9.94 -9.52
C GLU A 162 12.44 -9.62 -8.10
N GLY A 163 12.07 -8.36 -7.86
CA GLY A 163 11.65 -7.86 -6.56
C GLY A 163 12.80 -7.69 -5.55
N GLN A 164 14.02 -7.51 -6.03
CA GLN A 164 15.15 -7.00 -5.24
C GLN A 164 15.07 -5.49 -5.11
N LEU A 165 15.69 -4.97 -4.06
CA LEU A 165 15.72 -3.54 -3.80
C LEU A 165 16.80 -2.85 -4.66
N ILE A 166 16.41 -1.80 -5.38
CA ILE A 166 17.32 -0.82 -5.98
C ILE A 166 17.28 0.44 -5.12
N GLN A 167 18.42 0.84 -4.56
CA GLN A 167 18.52 1.97 -3.62
C GLN A 167 18.03 3.28 -4.26
N ASP A 168 17.06 3.91 -3.62
CA ASP A 168 16.45 5.16 -4.09
C ASP A 168 15.51 5.72 -3.00
N MET A 169 15.96 6.67 -2.18
CA MET A 169 15.12 7.24 -1.12
C MET A 169 13.90 8.02 -1.67
N GLU A 170 13.96 8.45 -2.93
CA GLU A 170 12.89 9.19 -3.60
C GLU A 170 11.91 8.26 -4.32
N ALA A 171 12.07 6.94 -4.20
CA ALA A 171 11.17 5.97 -4.78
C ALA A 171 9.72 6.12 -4.26
N ASP A 172 8.74 6.02 -5.16
CA ASP A 172 7.31 5.86 -4.83
C ASP A 172 6.66 4.78 -5.73
N PRO A 173 6.15 3.67 -5.15
CA PRO A 173 6.08 3.35 -3.72
C PRO A 173 7.46 3.09 -3.09
N LEU A 174 7.69 3.53 -1.86
CA LEU A 174 8.98 3.33 -1.19
C LEU A 174 9.08 1.91 -0.63
N ALA A 175 9.84 1.04 -1.29
CA ALA A 175 10.10 -0.31 -0.83
C ALA A 175 11.17 -0.30 0.28
N VAL A 176 11.06 -1.27 1.19
CA VAL A 176 11.95 -1.45 2.34
C VAL A 176 12.41 -2.89 2.39
N ARG A 177 13.71 -3.10 2.42
CA ARG A 177 14.34 -4.38 2.67
C ARG A 177 14.60 -4.56 4.16
N TYR A 178 14.20 -5.70 4.71
CA TYR A 178 14.43 -6.01 6.11
C TYR A 178 14.56 -7.51 6.35
N THR A 179 15.18 -7.88 7.49
CA THR A 179 15.16 -9.25 7.98
C THR A 179 14.21 -9.33 9.17
N PRO A 180 13.16 -10.18 9.10
CA PRO A 180 12.22 -10.35 10.21
C PRO A 180 12.93 -10.76 11.49
N ARG A 181 12.50 -10.20 12.62
CA ARG A 181 13.05 -10.56 13.94
C ARG A 181 12.61 -11.95 14.39
N ARG A 182 11.41 -12.37 13.99
CA ARG A 182 10.80 -13.66 14.37
C ARG A 182 10.68 -14.56 13.14
N GLY A 183 10.84 -15.86 13.34
CA GLY A 183 10.78 -16.86 12.29
C GLY A 183 12.13 -17.05 11.59
N LYS A 184 12.10 -17.62 10.37
CA LYS A 184 13.32 -17.88 9.60
C LYS A 184 13.99 -16.56 9.19
N PRO A 185 15.30 -16.38 9.42
CA PRO A 185 16.04 -15.17 9.05
C PRO A 185 16.22 -15.16 7.53
N ARG A 186 15.21 -14.62 6.84
CA ARG A 186 15.22 -14.47 5.39
C ARG A 186 14.84 -13.05 5.06
N GLU A 187 15.57 -12.46 4.14
CA GLU A 187 15.28 -11.13 3.62
C GLU A 187 13.83 -11.04 3.09
N ARG A 188 13.17 -9.94 3.46
CA ARG A 188 11.81 -9.60 3.07
C ARG A 188 11.75 -8.17 2.56
N ILE A 189 10.72 -7.90 1.76
CA ILE A 189 10.34 -6.56 1.35
C ILE A 189 9.01 -6.18 2.03
N THR A 190 8.88 -4.91 2.36
CA THR A 190 7.60 -4.24 2.63
C THR A 190 7.61 -2.86 1.98
N PHE A 191 6.55 -2.07 2.13
CA PHE A 191 6.48 -0.70 1.60
C PHE A 191 6.12 0.28 2.72
N LEU A 192 6.60 1.52 2.58
CA LEU A 192 6.18 2.64 3.41
C LEU A 192 5.10 3.43 2.67
N THR A 193 4.17 3.99 3.43
CA THR A 193 3.13 4.88 2.89
C THR A 193 3.76 6.16 2.34
N TYR A 194 3.05 6.83 1.43
CA TYR A 194 3.49 8.10 0.87
C TYR A 194 3.73 9.15 1.96
N ALA A 195 2.83 9.25 2.95
CA ALA A 195 3.03 10.11 4.11
C ALA A 195 4.33 9.82 4.88
N THR A 196 4.66 8.54 5.09
CA THR A 196 5.92 8.13 5.75
C THR A 196 7.13 8.50 4.90
N ARG A 197 7.06 8.28 3.58
CA ARG A 197 8.10 8.68 2.64
C ARG A 197 8.36 10.18 2.68
N CYS A 198 7.31 11.01 2.65
CA CYS A 198 7.44 12.46 2.74
C CYS A 198 8.10 12.90 4.05
N ALA A 199 7.68 12.31 5.18
CA ALA A 199 8.31 12.58 6.49
C ALA A 199 9.79 12.16 6.52
N LEU A 200 10.13 11.02 5.90
CA LEU A 200 11.52 10.55 5.79
C LEU A 200 12.39 11.49 4.96
N LEU A 201 11.89 11.96 3.81
CA LEU A 201 12.62 12.91 2.95
C LEU A 201 12.80 14.26 3.65
N ALA A 202 11.77 14.75 4.35
CA ALA A 202 11.87 15.99 5.14
C ALA A 202 12.90 15.88 6.27
N ALA A 203 13.03 14.70 6.89
CA ALA A 203 14.04 14.43 7.91
C ALA A 203 15.46 14.17 7.33
N ASN A 204 15.58 13.94 6.02
CA ASN A 204 16.83 13.59 5.34
C ASN A 204 16.99 14.42 4.05
N PRO A 205 17.19 15.74 4.15
CA PRO A 205 17.29 16.59 2.97
C PRO A 205 18.48 16.20 2.08
N PRO A 206 18.37 16.35 0.74
CA PRO A 206 19.35 15.84 -0.23
C PRO A 206 20.77 16.41 -0.09
N ALA A 207 20.94 17.55 0.59
CA ALA A 207 22.26 18.12 0.89
C ALA A 207 23.04 17.34 1.96
N ALA A 208 22.39 16.43 2.71
CA ALA A 208 23.05 15.58 3.68
C ALA A 208 23.61 14.33 2.99
N THR A 209 24.89 14.35 2.63
CA THR A 209 25.68 13.16 2.23
C THR A 209 25.87 12.22 3.42
N ALA A 210 24.78 11.61 3.86
CA ALA A 210 24.80 10.57 4.88
C ALA A 210 25.17 9.23 4.22
N ALA A 211 26.05 8.48 4.87
CA ALA A 211 26.40 7.13 4.42
C ALA A 211 25.15 6.24 4.30
N LEU A 212 25.16 5.30 3.35
CA LEU A 212 24.09 4.32 3.18
C LEU A 212 23.86 3.46 4.43
N THR A 213 24.89 3.30 5.26
CA THR A 213 24.84 2.59 6.53
C THR A 213 24.24 3.43 7.67
N ALA A 214 23.99 4.72 7.46
CA ALA A 214 23.36 5.57 8.45
C ALA A 214 21.94 5.05 8.75
N PRO A 215 21.46 5.17 10.00
CA PRO A 215 20.09 4.82 10.36
C PRO A 215 19.08 5.52 9.45
N LEU A 216 18.05 4.80 9.02
CA LEU A 216 16.94 5.38 8.25
C LEU A 216 16.20 6.43 9.08
N ILE A 217 16.05 6.17 10.38
CA ILE A 217 15.46 7.08 11.36
C ILE A 217 16.55 7.43 12.38
N ALA A 218 16.97 8.69 12.37
CA ALA A 218 17.90 9.25 13.34
C ALA A 218 17.23 10.36 14.16
N SER A 219 17.73 10.63 15.37
CA SER A 219 17.46 11.90 16.04
C SER A 219 18.10 13.05 15.25
N GLY A 220 17.65 14.30 15.46
CA GLY A 220 18.19 15.48 14.77
C GLY A 220 19.71 15.69 14.91
N THR A 221 20.39 14.91 15.76
CA THR A 221 21.85 14.85 15.94
C THR A 221 22.54 13.71 15.16
N GLY A 222 21.83 12.96 14.31
CA GLY A 222 22.36 11.79 13.59
C GLY A 222 22.53 10.53 14.46
N VAL A 223 22.19 10.60 15.75
CA VAL A 223 22.27 9.49 16.72
C VAL A 223 21.00 8.61 16.62
N ARG A 224 21.10 7.34 17.03
CA ARG A 224 19.93 6.45 17.11
C ARG A 224 18.81 7.07 17.94
N VAL A 225 17.57 6.82 17.52
CA VAL A 225 16.34 7.27 18.19
C VAL A 225 16.39 6.99 19.70
N ASN A 226 16.06 7.98 20.52
CA ASN A 226 15.97 7.82 21.97
C ASN A 226 14.78 6.92 22.39
N SER A 227 14.92 6.23 23.53
CA SER A 227 13.91 5.30 24.06
C SER A 227 12.57 5.98 24.37
N SER A 228 12.59 7.26 24.73
CA SER A 228 11.37 8.02 25.05
C SER A 228 10.51 8.29 23.81
N SER A 229 11.11 8.58 22.65
CA SER A 229 10.38 8.72 21.37
C SER A 229 9.78 7.39 20.93
N VAL A 230 10.54 6.30 21.10
CA VAL A 230 10.03 4.95 20.80
C VAL A 230 8.84 4.61 21.69
N ARG A 231 8.91 4.93 23.00
CA ARG A 231 7.82 4.71 23.95
C ARG A 231 6.57 5.51 23.57
N ARG A 232 6.71 6.82 23.31
CA ARG A 232 5.59 7.68 22.89
C ARG A 232 4.93 7.19 21.59
N ALA A 233 5.72 6.82 20.59
CA ALA A 233 5.21 6.30 19.33
C ALA A 233 4.43 4.98 19.53
N ARG A 234 4.91 4.09 20.42
CA ARG A 234 4.22 2.86 20.79
C ARG A 234 2.91 3.10 21.52
N GLU A 235 2.91 3.95 22.54
CA GLU A 235 1.71 4.31 23.31
C GLU A 235 0.64 4.89 22.38
N ARG A 236 1.03 5.78 21.47
CA ARG A 236 0.13 6.37 20.49
C ARG A 236 -0.38 5.37 19.45
N SER A 237 0.48 4.49 18.95
CA SER A 237 0.07 3.40 18.06
C SER A 237 -0.94 2.45 18.73
N GLN A 238 -0.70 2.07 19.98
CA GLN A 238 -1.63 1.23 20.75
C GLN A 238 -2.96 1.94 21.03
N ALA A 239 -2.94 3.25 21.30
CA ALA A 239 -4.16 4.04 21.45
C ALA A 239 -4.97 4.05 20.15
N LEU A 240 -4.34 4.28 18.99
CA LEU A 240 -5.01 4.24 17.69
C LEU A 240 -5.58 2.87 17.36
N ILE A 241 -4.85 1.79 17.64
CA ILE A 241 -5.33 0.41 17.43
C ILE A 241 -6.56 0.14 18.31
N ARG A 242 -6.54 0.57 19.57
CA ARG A 242 -7.69 0.43 20.48
C ARG A 242 -8.91 1.17 19.97
N ILE A 243 -8.77 2.45 19.63
CA ILE A 243 -9.86 3.26 19.05
C ILE A 243 -10.42 2.60 17.79
N GLY A 244 -9.56 2.14 16.88
CA GLY A 244 -9.99 1.44 15.67
C GLY A 244 -10.73 0.14 15.96
N SER A 245 -10.26 -0.64 16.95
CA SER A 245 -10.93 -1.85 17.41
C SER A 245 -12.31 -1.55 18.00
N ASP A 246 -12.42 -0.51 18.82
CA ASP A 246 -13.68 -0.11 19.46
C ASP A 246 -14.71 0.34 18.43
N VAL A 247 -14.29 1.12 17.43
CA VAL A 247 -15.15 1.51 16.30
C VAL A 247 -15.61 0.28 15.53
N ASN A 248 -14.72 -0.66 15.23
CA ASN A 248 -15.06 -1.86 14.46
C ASN A 248 -16.02 -2.79 15.23
N VAL A 249 -15.79 -2.98 16.53
CA VAL A 249 -16.71 -3.72 17.41
C VAL A 249 -18.07 -3.05 17.46
N THR A 250 -18.10 -1.72 17.58
CA THR A 250 -19.35 -0.95 17.59
C THR A 250 -20.10 -1.11 16.27
N LEU A 251 -19.43 -0.95 15.13
CA LEU A 251 -20.04 -1.16 13.81
C LEU A 251 -20.61 -2.58 13.67
N CYS A 252 -19.84 -3.61 14.01
CA CYS A 252 -20.32 -4.99 13.96
C CYS A 252 -21.54 -5.23 14.86
N ARG A 253 -21.57 -4.64 16.06
CA ARG A 253 -22.73 -4.73 16.96
C ARG A 253 -23.93 -4.03 16.37
N THR A 254 -23.80 -2.76 15.96
CA THR A 254 -24.88 -1.98 15.36
C THR A 254 -25.44 -2.66 14.11
N THR A 255 -24.59 -3.19 13.23
CA THR A 255 -25.03 -3.94 12.05
C THR A 255 -25.73 -5.24 12.43
N GLY A 256 -25.23 -5.97 13.44
CA GLY A 256 -25.87 -7.17 13.95
C GLY A 256 -27.25 -6.89 14.57
N ASP A 257 -27.36 -5.83 15.36
CA ASP A 257 -28.61 -5.40 16.00
C ASP A 257 -29.62 -4.93 14.95
N PHE A 258 -29.17 -4.18 13.93
CA PHE A 258 -29.98 -3.85 12.76
C PHE A 258 -30.57 -5.11 12.10
N PHE A 259 -29.75 -6.13 11.82
CA PHE A 259 -30.26 -7.36 11.20
C PHE A 259 -31.15 -8.19 12.13
N ARG A 260 -30.98 -8.13 13.47
CA ARG A 260 -31.91 -8.78 14.41
C ARG A 260 -33.26 -8.08 14.43
N GLU A 261 -33.28 -6.75 14.43
CA GLU A 261 -34.51 -5.96 14.50
C GLU A 261 -35.28 -5.98 13.18
N TRP A 262 -34.57 -5.88 12.05
CA TRP A 262 -35.17 -5.71 10.72
C TRP A 262 -35.21 -7.00 9.90
N GLY A 263 -34.50 -8.05 10.35
CA GLY A 263 -34.30 -9.28 9.59
C GLY A 263 -33.15 -9.15 8.58
N LEU A 264 -32.67 -10.29 8.05
CA LEU A 264 -31.74 -10.29 6.92
C LEU A 264 -32.39 -9.64 5.69
N PRO A 265 -31.62 -8.99 4.79
CA PRO A 265 -32.17 -8.48 3.54
C PRO A 265 -32.93 -9.59 2.79
N GLY A 266 -34.20 -9.35 2.47
CA GLY A 266 -35.10 -10.33 1.84
C GLY A 266 -35.85 -11.28 2.79
N SER A 267 -35.51 -11.35 4.07
CA SER A 267 -36.17 -12.27 5.03
C SER A 267 -37.61 -11.90 5.39
N ARG A 268 -38.01 -10.63 5.17
CA ARG A 268 -39.38 -10.15 5.31
C ARG A 268 -40.06 -9.89 3.96
N PHE A 269 -39.42 -10.26 2.86
CA PHE A 269 -39.99 -10.13 1.53
C PHE A 269 -40.77 -11.40 1.21
N THR A 270 -42.07 -11.39 1.49
CA THR A 270 -43.01 -12.31 0.83
C THR A 270 -43.23 -11.75 -0.57
N GLY A 271 -42.48 -12.27 -1.54
CA GLY A 271 -42.74 -12.02 -2.94
C GLY A 271 -44.15 -12.50 -3.30
N PRO A 272 -44.79 -11.92 -4.32
CA PRO A 272 -46.14 -12.28 -4.68
C PRO A 272 -46.11 -13.65 -5.36
N GLU A 273 -46.51 -14.68 -4.64
CA GLU A 273 -46.96 -15.92 -5.28
C GLU A 273 -48.32 -15.74 -5.99
N ASP A 274 -48.92 -14.53 -5.96
CA ASP A 274 -50.16 -14.17 -6.67
C ASP A 274 -50.05 -12.83 -7.42
N LEU A 275 -48.97 -12.55 -8.15
CA LEU A 275 -49.05 -11.54 -9.23
C LEU A 275 -49.33 -12.27 -10.53
N ASN A 276 -50.63 -12.32 -10.88
CA ASN A 276 -51.07 -12.73 -12.20
C ASN A 276 -50.48 -11.76 -13.23
N LEU A 277 -49.48 -12.24 -13.97
CA LEU A 277 -48.76 -11.48 -14.99
C LEU A 277 -49.65 -11.02 -16.17
N GLU A 278 -50.91 -11.49 -16.24
CA GLU A 278 -51.90 -11.07 -17.22
C GLU A 278 -52.47 -9.66 -16.98
N ASP A 279 -52.35 -9.11 -15.76
CA ASP A 279 -52.86 -7.76 -15.45
C ASP A 279 -51.93 -6.62 -15.93
N TYR A 280 -50.78 -6.95 -16.52
CA TYR A 280 -49.73 -5.99 -16.90
C TYR A 280 -49.29 -6.06 -18.37
N ILE A 281 -50.10 -6.66 -19.26
CA ILE A 281 -49.89 -6.65 -20.72
C ILE A 281 -51.01 -5.88 -21.42
#